data_AF-A0A557RNZ0-F1
#
_entry.id   AF-A0A557RNZ0-F1
#
_cell.length_a   1.000
_cell.length_b   1.000
_cell.length_c   1.000
_cell.angle_alpha   90.00
_cell.angle_beta   90.00
_cell.angle_gamma   90.00
#
_symmetry.space_group_name_H-M   'P 1'
#
loop_
_entity.id
_entity.type
_entity.pdbx_description
1 polymer ?
#
loop_
_entity_poly.entity_id
_entity_poly.type
_entity_poly.pdbx_seq_one_letter_code
_entity_poly.pdbx_strand_id
1 'polypeptide(L)'
;MRQPLSRPSRPRTLVHPGAFNPVRIHSRHADHGAHYRLLLQPGLSLYDALIGPLAAAGVKSASTTILGGFFDTLSYCCAAPDGSGQAVAAYSAPIPAGRSYLVFGNATLGKNQHGKPIVHCHASIRTEDGQTRGGHILCDMSIVGPTPIPVLVTALHGFELRVSHDPETNIPLLQPHEEHPDE
;
A
#
# COMPACT_ATOMS: atom_id res chain seq x y z
N MET A 1 -42.04 -8.23 9.41
CA MET A 1 -41.82 -7.02 10.23
C MET A 1 -40.56 -6.34 9.69
N ARG A 2 -40.65 -5.17 9.03
CA ARG A 2 -39.48 -4.48 8.45
C ARG A 2 -38.74 -3.75 9.59
N GLN A 3 -37.45 -4.01 9.76
CA GLN A 3 -36.61 -3.24 10.68
C GLN A 3 -36.63 -1.76 10.26
N PRO A 4 -36.82 -0.81 11.20
CA PRO A 4 -36.70 0.60 10.90
C PRO A 4 -35.26 0.89 10.45
N LEU A 5 -35.13 1.49 9.27
CA LEU A 5 -33.84 1.97 8.76
C LEU A 5 -33.28 2.98 9.77
N SER A 6 -32.14 2.66 10.37
CA SER A 6 -31.41 3.61 11.22
C SER A 6 -31.11 4.87 10.41
N ARG A 7 -31.41 6.05 10.97
CA ARG A 7 -30.99 7.32 10.36
C ARG A 7 -29.49 7.24 10.05
N PRO A 8 -29.06 7.63 8.83
CA PRO A 8 -27.63 7.67 8.53
C PRO A 8 -26.94 8.57 9.55
N SER A 9 -25.83 8.11 10.12
CA SER A 9 -25.04 8.93 11.03
C SER A 9 -24.61 10.20 10.30
N ARG A 10 -24.64 11.34 11.01
CA ARG A 10 -24.09 12.58 10.44
C ARG A 10 -22.62 12.35 10.09
N PRO A 11 -22.13 12.84 8.94
CA PRO A 11 -20.71 12.79 8.62
C PRO A 11 -19.93 13.41 9.77
N ARG A 12 -18.91 12.69 10.26
CA ARG A 12 -17.99 13.22 11.26
C ARG A 12 -16.90 14.01 10.54
N THR A 13 -16.68 15.26 10.95
CA THR A 13 -15.48 15.99 10.55
C THR A 13 -14.29 15.42 11.33
N LEU A 14 -13.25 15.02 10.62
CA LEU A 14 -11.96 14.66 11.21
C LEU A 14 -11.00 15.84 10.97
N VAL A 15 -10.34 16.28 12.04
CA VAL A 15 -9.41 17.42 12.01
C VAL A 15 -8.02 16.88 12.31
N HIS A 16 -7.09 17.11 11.39
CA HIS A 16 -5.70 16.75 11.59
C HIS A 16 -5.06 17.67 12.65
N PRO A 17 -4.13 17.13 13.47
CA PRO A 17 -3.61 17.87 14.63
C PRO A 17 -2.58 18.94 14.26
N GLY A 18 -1.95 18.81 13.10
CA GLY A 18 -0.96 19.75 12.62
C GLY A 18 -1.53 21.03 12.04
N ALA A 19 -0.65 21.99 11.77
CA ALA A 19 -1.02 23.21 11.09
C ALA A 19 -1.48 22.92 9.66
N PHE A 20 -2.52 23.62 9.21
CA PHE A 20 -3.01 23.56 7.84
C PHE A 20 -1.89 23.88 6.85
N ASN A 21 -1.63 22.99 5.89
CA ASN A 21 -0.73 23.26 4.78
C ASN A 21 -1.54 23.83 3.59
N PRO A 22 -1.25 25.06 3.13
CA PRO A 22 -1.93 25.63 1.97
C PRO A 22 -1.59 24.91 0.65
N VAL A 23 -0.50 24.15 0.60
CA VAL A 23 -0.09 23.34 -0.57
C VAL A 23 -0.33 21.86 -0.27
N ARG A 24 -1.45 21.32 -0.76
CA ARG A 24 -1.86 19.93 -0.50
C ARG A 24 -1.61 18.96 -1.64
N ILE A 25 -1.17 19.48 -2.79
CA ILE A 25 -0.88 18.68 -3.98
C ILE A 25 0.59 18.85 -4.29
N HIS A 26 1.37 17.82 -3.98
CA HIS A 26 2.74 17.69 -4.42
C HIS A 26 2.75 16.83 -5.68
N SER A 27 3.38 17.33 -6.73
CA SER A 27 3.47 16.61 -8.00
C SER A 27 4.90 16.63 -8.52
N ARG A 28 5.22 15.58 -9.28
CA ARG A 28 6.42 15.46 -10.10
C ARG A 28 5.99 14.85 -11.43
N HIS A 29 6.77 15.14 -12.46
CA HIS A 29 6.57 14.62 -13.80
C HIS A 29 7.68 13.61 -14.10
N ALA A 30 7.32 12.52 -14.76
CA ALA A 30 8.26 11.58 -15.33
C ALA A 30 8.21 11.75 -16.85
N ASP A 31 9.32 12.17 -17.46
CA ASP A 31 9.40 12.29 -18.92
C ASP A 31 9.36 10.91 -19.61
N HIS A 32 9.72 9.87 -18.86
CA HIS A 32 9.75 8.49 -19.31
C HIS A 32 9.16 7.54 -18.27
N GLY A 33 8.46 6.52 -18.76
CA GLY A 33 7.91 5.45 -17.96
C GLY A 33 7.98 4.12 -18.71
N ALA A 34 7.85 3.02 -17.99
CA ALA A 34 7.87 1.68 -18.56
C ALA A 34 6.77 0.81 -17.96
N HIS A 35 6.28 -0.16 -18.75
CA HIS A 35 5.32 -1.14 -18.29
C HIS A 35 5.95 -2.51 -18.19
N TYR A 36 5.74 -3.16 -17.04
CA TYR A 36 6.19 -4.54 -16.82
C TYR A 36 5.00 -5.44 -16.52
N ARG A 37 5.14 -6.71 -16.89
CA ARG A 37 4.29 -7.80 -16.42
C ARG A 37 5.14 -8.72 -15.58
N LEU A 38 4.80 -8.85 -14.32
CA LEU A 38 5.50 -9.71 -13.38
C LEU A 38 4.60 -10.87 -12.97
N LEU A 39 5.24 -11.95 -12.56
CA LEU A 39 4.60 -13.05 -11.85
C LEU A 39 5.22 -13.11 -10.45
N LEU A 40 4.44 -12.83 -9.42
CA LEU A 40 4.88 -13.04 -8.05
C LEU A 40 5.09 -14.53 -7.85
N GLN A 41 6.30 -14.94 -7.48
CA GLN A 41 6.66 -16.34 -7.40
C GLN A 41 6.15 -16.97 -6.09
N PRO A 42 5.67 -18.23 -6.13
CA PRO A 42 5.28 -18.98 -4.94
C PRO A 42 6.34 -19.02 -3.85
N GLY A 43 5.90 -18.97 -2.59
CA GLY A 43 6.78 -19.07 -1.42
C GLY A 43 7.55 -17.79 -1.07
N LEU A 44 7.50 -16.76 -1.90
CA LEU A 44 8.07 -15.44 -1.58
C LEU A 44 7.04 -14.58 -0.84
N SER A 45 7.53 -13.64 -0.02
CA SER A 45 6.70 -12.56 0.49
C SER A 45 6.25 -11.66 -0.66
N LEU A 46 5.11 -10.97 -0.51
CA LEU A 46 4.65 -9.98 -1.48
C LEU A 46 5.72 -8.90 -1.71
N TYR A 47 6.45 -8.54 -0.66
CA TYR A 47 7.57 -7.60 -0.75
C TYR A 47 8.69 -8.16 -1.64
N ASP A 48 9.24 -9.33 -1.33
CA ASP A 48 10.38 -9.91 -2.05
C ASP A 48 10.03 -10.22 -3.52
N ALA A 49 8.80 -10.72 -3.73
CA ALA A 49 8.28 -11.03 -5.06
C ALA A 49 8.10 -9.80 -5.96
N LEU A 50 7.98 -8.60 -5.38
CA LEU A 50 7.94 -7.33 -6.11
C LEU A 50 9.34 -6.70 -6.22
N ILE A 51 10.04 -6.55 -5.09
CA ILE A 51 11.30 -5.80 -5.02
C ILE A 51 12.40 -6.46 -5.86
N GLY A 52 12.59 -7.76 -5.75
CA GLY A 52 13.66 -8.47 -6.47
C GLY A 52 13.64 -8.21 -7.98
N PRO A 53 12.56 -8.58 -8.70
CA PRO A 53 12.50 -8.39 -10.15
C PRO A 53 12.46 -6.91 -10.56
N LEU A 54 11.83 -6.02 -9.78
CA LEU A 54 11.79 -4.59 -10.09
C LEU A 54 13.16 -3.93 -9.95
N ALA A 55 13.91 -4.28 -8.89
CA ALA A 55 15.27 -3.80 -8.70
C ALA A 55 16.21 -4.31 -9.81
N ALA A 56 16.07 -5.58 -10.22
CA ALA A 56 16.83 -6.14 -11.33
C ALA A 56 16.53 -5.43 -12.67
N ALA A 57 15.34 -4.87 -12.82
CA ALA A 57 14.94 -4.05 -13.97
C ALA A 57 15.27 -2.54 -13.80
N GLY A 58 15.95 -2.14 -12.73
CA GLY A 58 16.29 -0.75 -12.45
C GLY A 58 15.10 0.13 -12.05
N VAL A 59 13.97 -0.46 -11.65
CA VAL A 59 12.77 0.27 -11.25
C VAL A 59 12.87 0.68 -9.77
N LYS A 60 12.88 2.00 -9.52
CA LYS A 60 12.96 2.58 -8.17
C LYS A 60 11.61 3.12 -7.66
N SER A 61 10.68 3.40 -8.55
CA SER A 61 9.34 3.91 -8.21
C SER A 61 8.33 3.41 -9.23
N ALA A 62 7.20 2.89 -8.72
CA ALA A 62 6.17 2.31 -9.56
C ALA A 62 4.81 2.28 -8.87
N SER A 63 3.76 2.33 -9.67
CA SER A 63 2.42 1.87 -9.26
C SER A 63 2.16 0.50 -9.87
N THR A 64 1.52 -0.38 -9.11
CA THR A 64 1.30 -1.77 -9.53
C THR A 64 -0.15 -2.17 -9.30
N THR A 65 -0.65 -3.05 -10.17
CA THR A 65 -1.95 -3.68 -10.03
C THR A 65 -1.76 -5.18 -9.96
N ILE A 66 -2.14 -5.76 -8.82
CA ILE A 66 -2.12 -7.19 -8.54
C ILE A 66 -3.46 -7.77 -9.01
N LEU A 67 -3.42 -8.63 -10.02
CA LEU A 67 -4.63 -9.13 -10.71
C LEU A 67 -5.32 -10.30 -10.01
N GLY A 68 -4.84 -10.65 -8.81
CA GLY A 68 -5.44 -11.61 -7.91
C GLY A 68 -4.79 -12.99 -7.93
N GLY A 69 -4.85 -13.66 -6.78
CA GLY A 69 -4.21 -14.96 -6.58
C GLY A 69 -4.18 -15.39 -5.12
N PHE A 70 -3.75 -16.63 -4.89
CA PHE A 70 -3.73 -17.23 -3.56
C PHE A 70 -2.49 -16.84 -2.77
N PHE A 71 -2.70 -16.62 -1.48
CA PHE A 71 -1.67 -16.45 -0.47
C PHE A 71 -1.78 -17.59 0.54
N ASP A 72 -0.66 -18.19 0.92
CA ASP A 72 -0.61 -19.21 1.98
C ASP A 72 -0.72 -18.57 3.37
N THR A 73 -0.27 -17.32 3.50
CA THR A 73 -0.52 -16.47 4.65
C THR A 73 -0.69 -15.05 4.15
N LEU A 74 -1.66 -14.34 4.70
CA LEU A 74 -1.85 -12.92 4.47
C LEU A 74 -2.25 -12.26 5.78
N SER A 75 -1.65 -11.11 6.06
CA SER A 75 -2.02 -10.25 7.18
C SER A 75 -2.22 -8.82 6.69
N TYR A 76 -3.17 -8.12 7.29
CA TYR A 76 -3.50 -6.76 6.90
C TYR A 76 -3.84 -5.90 8.12
N CYS A 77 -3.78 -4.59 7.94
CA CYS A 77 -4.21 -3.61 8.93
C CYS A 77 -5.35 -2.75 8.38
N CYS A 78 -6.17 -2.23 9.28
CA CYS A 78 -7.16 -1.19 8.98
C CYS A 78 -6.68 0.16 9.53
N ALA A 79 -7.24 1.25 9.00
CA ALA A 79 -7.08 2.58 9.58
C ALA A 79 -8.03 2.72 10.78
N ALA A 80 -7.52 2.53 11.99
CA ALA A 80 -8.25 2.72 13.24
C ALA A 80 -7.96 4.13 13.81
N PRO A 81 -8.84 4.69 14.67
CA PRO A 81 -8.52 5.93 15.38
C PRO A 81 -7.23 5.77 16.20
N ASP A 82 -6.35 6.78 16.15
CA ASP A 82 -5.16 6.79 16.99
C ASP A 82 -5.54 7.13 18.44
N GLY A 83 -5.21 6.22 19.37
CA GLY A 83 -5.51 6.38 20.79
C GLY A 83 -4.67 7.45 21.50
N SER A 84 -3.54 7.85 20.92
CA SER A 84 -2.66 8.89 21.49
C SER A 84 -3.09 10.31 21.14
N GLY A 85 -3.98 10.46 20.14
CA GLY A 85 -4.41 11.76 19.61
C GLY A 85 -3.32 12.51 18.84
N GLN A 86 -2.17 11.86 18.56
CA GLN A 86 -1.10 12.43 17.76
C GLN A 86 -1.42 12.40 16.27
N ALA A 87 -2.30 11.52 15.82
CA ALA A 87 -2.84 11.49 14.47
C ALA A 87 -4.35 11.26 14.49
N VAL A 88 -5.00 11.41 13.33
CA VAL A 88 -6.43 11.07 13.18
C VAL A 88 -6.63 9.55 13.11
N ALA A 89 -5.67 8.84 12.55
CA ALA A 89 -5.70 7.39 12.37
C ALA A 89 -4.31 6.79 12.56
N ALA A 90 -4.29 5.54 13.00
CA ALA A 90 -3.12 4.68 13.05
C ALA A 90 -3.44 3.33 12.40
N TYR A 91 -2.40 2.57 12.07
CA TYR A 91 -2.60 1.17 11.73
C TYR A 91 -3.14 0.41 12.95
N SER A 92 -4.19 -0.38 12.73
CA SER A 92 -4.61 -1.37 13.72
C SER A 92 -3.49 -2.37 14.01
N ALA A 93 -3.66 -3.16 15.07
CA ALA A 93 -2.91 -4.41 15.18
C ALA A 93 -3.10 -5.25 13.89
N PRO A 94 -2.08 -6.02 13.48
CA PRO A 94 -2.20 -6.95 12.36
C PRO A 94 -3.40 -7.87 12.52
N ILE A 95 -4.22 -7.95 11.49
CA ILE A 95 -5.37 -8.87 11.40
C ILE A 95 -4.91 -10.05 10.53
N PRO A 96 -4.76 -11.25 11.10
CA PRO A 96 -4.42 -12.43 10.32
C PRO A 96 -5.62 -12.84 9.46
N ALA A 97 -5.44 -12.90 8.15
CA ALA A 97 -6.41 -13.47 7.22
C ALA A 97 -6.14 -14.95 6.92
N GLY A 98 -4.98 -15.47 7.34
CA GLY A 98 -4.55 -16.83 7.06
C GLY A 98 -4.38 -17.06 5.56
N ARG A 99 -4.74 -18.26 5.09
CA ARG A 99 -4.82 -18.53 3.66
C ARG A 99 -5.95 -17.70 3.07
N SER A 100 -5.70 -17.05 1.96
CA SER A 100 -6.70 -16.18 1.36
C SER A 100 -6.48 -16.01 -0.13
N TYR A 101 -7.54 -15.63 -0.83
CA TYR A 101 -7.47 -15.20 -2.21
C TYR A 101 -7.47 -13.67 -2.24
N LEU A 102 -6.38 -13.06 -2.69
CA LEU A 102 -6.36 -11.64 -3.01
C LEU A 102 -7.17 -11.46 -4.29
N VAL A 103 -8.27 -10.71 -4.21
CA VAL A 103 -9.19 -10.49 -5.34
C VAL A 103 -8.61 -9.45 -6.29
N PHE A 104 -8.16 -8.33 -5.73
CA PHE A 104 -7.54 -7.23 -6.44
C PHE A 104 -6.76 -6.37 -5.45
N GLY A 105 -5.58 -5.91 -5.84
CA GLY A 105 -4.76 -5.05 -5.00
C GLY A 105 -3.98 -4.03 -5.83
N ASN A 106 -3.67 -2.90 -5.22
CA ASN A 106 -2.73 -1.92 -5.75
C ASN A 106 -1.56 -1.83 -4.79
N ALA A 107 -0.35 -1.76 -5.32
CA ALA A 107 0.82 -1.47 -4.52
C ALA A 107 1.68 -0.38 -5.15
N THR A 108 2.26 0.46 -4.30
CA THR A 108 3.20 1.49 -4.71
C THR A 108 4.58 1.13 -4.20
N LEU A 109 5.54 1.13 -5.12
CA LEU A 109 6.97 1.02 -4.82
C LEU A 109 7.54 2.41 -4.61
N GLY A 110 8.26 2.57 -3.50
CA GLY A 110 9.05 3.76 -3.21
C GLY A 110 10.20 3.44 -2.27
N LYS A 111 10.67 4.45 -1.54
CA LYS A 111 11.73 4.34 -0.55
C LYS A 111 11.25 4.82 0.82
N ASN A 112 11.82 4.27 1.88
CA ASN A 112 11.69 4.86 3.20
C ASN A 112 12.65 6.06 3.36
N GLN A 113 12.58 6.72 4.51
CA GLN A 113 13.44 7.85 4.88
C GLN A 113 14.96 7.54 4.89
N HIS A 114 15.34 6.26 4.85
CA HIS A 114 16.73 5.79 4.82
C HIS A 114 17.14 5.27 3.43
N GLY A 115 16.36 5.57 2.39
CA GLY A 115 16.64 5.17 1.01
C GLY A 115 16.37 3.69 0.70
N LYS A 116 15.92 2.88 1.66
CA LYS A 116 15.62 1.46 1.42
C LYS A 116 14.26 1.31 0.73
N PRO A 117 14.11 0.35 -0.20
CA PRO A 117 12.85 0.12 -0.88
C PRO A 117 11.73 -0.24 0.09
N ILE A 118 10.51 0.19 -0.24
CA ILE A 118 9.28 -0.18 0.47
C ILE A 118 8.18 -0.51 -0.53
N VAL A 119 7.23 -1.33 -0.09
CA VAL A 119 5.99 -1.63 -0.83
C VAL A 119 4.80 -1.22 0.04
N HIS A 120 4.02 -0.25 -0.42
CA HIS A 120 2.73 0.10 0.20
C HIS A 120 1.62 -0.58 -0.58
N CYS A 121 0.98 -1.60 -0.02
CA CYS A 121 -0.09 -2.33 -0.72
C CYS A 121 -1.43 -2.23 0.01
N HIS A 122 -2.50 -1.99 -0.75
CA HIS A 122 -3.88 -2.17 -0.28
C HIS A 122 -4.57 -3.19 -1.18
N ALA A 123 -5.35 -4.09 -0.58
CA ALA A 123 -6.08 -5.08 -1.34
C ALA A 123 -7.42 -5.47 -0.71
N SER A 124 -8.30 -5.99 -1.55
CA SER A 124 -9.49 -6.73 -1.13
C SER A 124 -9.21 -8.23 -1.24
N ILE A 125 -9.61 -8.98 -0.22
CA ILE A 125 -9.31 -10.41 -0.07
C ILE A 125 -10.59 -11.20 0.23
N ARG A 126 -10.54 -12.49 -0.12
CA ARG A 126 -11.48 -13.51 0.33
C ARG A 126 -10.76 -14.47 1.27
N THR A 127 -11.23 -14.54 2.50
CA THR A 127 -10.73 -15.47 3.53
C THR A 127 -11.29 -16.88 3.31
N GLU A 128 -10.71 -17.90 3.95
CA GLU A 128 -11.16 -19.31 3.80
C GLU A 128 -12.63 -19.52 4.19
N ASP A 129 -13.14 -18.72 5.12
CA ASP A 129 -14.56 -18.72 5.53
C ASP A 129 -15.50 -17.99 4.53
N GLY A 130 -14.96 -17.56 3.38
CA GLY A 130 -15.69 -16.89 2.30
C GLY A 130 -15.94 -15.40 2.50
N GLN A 131 -15.52 -14.80 3.63
CA GLN A 131 -15.75 -13.39 3.90
C GLN A 131 -14.90 -12.48 3.01
N THR A 132 -15.47 -11.33 2.61
CA THR A 132 -14.67 -10.25 2.03
C THR A 132 -14.04 -9.44 3.15
N ARG A 133 -12.72 -9.28 3.10
CA ARG A 133 -11.95 -8.38 3.96
C ARG A 133 -11.04 -7.51 3.10
N GLY A 134 -10.34 -6.57 3.72
CA GLY A 134 -9.38 -5.74 3.00
C GLY A 134 -8.84 -4.61 3.86
N GLY A 135 -7.72 -4.06 3.41
CA GLY A 135 -6.99 -3.02 4.12
C GLY A 135 -5.58 -2.88 3.57
N HIS A 136 -4.70 -2.36 4.41
CA HIS A 136 -3.27 -2.27 4.13
C HIS A 136 -2.61 -3.63 4.34
N ILE A 137 -2.01 -4.20 3.30
CA ILE A 137 -1.38 -5.52 3.34
C ILE A 137 0.02 -5.42 3.94
N LEU A 138 0.31 -6.26 4.92
CA LEU A 138 1.64 -6.42 5.48
C LEU A 138 2.47 -7.27 4.51
N CYS A 139 3.18 -6.60 3.60
CA CYS A 139 3.79 -7.22 2.42
C CYS A 139 4.87 -8.25 2.79
N ASP A 140 5.67 -7.97 3.81
CA ASP A 140 6.73 -8.87 4.29
C ASP A 140 6.20 -10.16 4.94
N MET A 141 4.96 -10.11 5.45
CA MET A 141 4.31 -11.22 6.16
C MET A 141 3.32 -12.01 5.29
N SER A 142 3.05 -11.52 4.08
CA SER A 142 2.07 -12.10 3.19
C SER A 142 2.78 -12.94 2.12
N ILE A 143 2.67 -14.26 2.23
CA ILE A 143 3.40 -15.22 1.39
C ILE A 143 2.53 -15.68 0.22
N VAL A 144 3.05 -15.53 -0.98
CA VAL A 144 2.42 -15.97 -2.23
C VAL A 144 2.24 -17.49 -2.18
N GLY A 145 1.01 -17.93 -2.46
CA GLY A 145 0.65 -19.34 -2.47
C GLY A 145 1.22 -20.10 -3.68
N PRO A 146 0.75 -21.33 -3.93
CA PRO A 146 1.40 -22.24 -4.87
C PRO A 146 1.33 -21.82 -6.35
N THR A 147 0.45 -20.87 -6.70
CA THR A 147 0.27 -20.41 -8.07
C THR A 147 0.83 -18.99 -8.23
N PRO A 148 1.67 -18.72 -9.23
CA PRO A 148 2.18 -17.38 -9.47
C PRO A 148 1.06 -16.36 -9.70
N ILE A 149 1.26 -15.14 -9.19
CA ILE A 149 0.25 -14.07 -9.26
C ILE A 149 0.66 -13.02 -10.28
N PRO A 150 -0.16 -12.73 -11.31
CA PRO A 150 0.17 -11.71 -12.29
C PRO A 150 0.01 -10.29 -11.74
N VAL A 151 1.01 -9.46 -12.02
CA VAL A 151 1.05 -8.05 -11.63
C VAL A 151 1.39 -7.19 -12.85
N LEU A 152 0.62 -6.13 -13.03
CA LEU A 152 0.91 -5.07 -13.98
C LEU A 152 1.65 -3.96 -13.25
N VAL A 153 2.74 -3.48 -13.82
CA VAL A 153 3.58 -2.44 -13.22
C VAL A 153 3.66 -1.27 -14.18
N THR A 154 3.47 -0.07 -13.65
CA THR A 154 3.81 1.20 -14.30
C THR A 154 4.98 1.82 -13.55
N ALA A 155 6.18 1.67 -14.10
CA ALA A 155 7.39 2.28 -13.59
C ALA A 155 7.49 3.74 -14.03
N LEU A 156 7.94 4.58 -13.12
CA LEU A 156 8.10 6.02 -13.31
C LEU A 156 9.57 6.37 -13.09
N HIS A 157 10.16 7.09 -14.04
CA HIS A 157 11.57 7.49 -14.02
C HIS A 157 11.73 9.01 -13.89
N GLY A 158 12.83 9.48 -13.31
CA GLY A 158 13.15 10.90 -13.17
C GLY A 158 12.61 11.56 -11.89
N PHE A 159 11.90 10.81 -11.06
CA PHE A 159 11.60 11.18 -9.69
C PHE A 159 11.49 9.92 -8.84
N GLU A 160 11.46 10.09 -7.53
CA GLU A 160 11.24 8.98 -6.62
C GLU A 160 10.08 9.24 -5.67
N LEU A 161 9.44 8.17 -5.24
CA LEU A 161 8.48 8.19 -4.15
C LEU A 161 9.21 7.88 -2.86
N ARG A 162 9.24 8.82 -1.92
CA ARG A 162 9.93 8.68 -0.62
C ARG A 162 8.97 8.93 0.52
N VAL A 163 9.07 8.13 1.57
CA VAL A 163 8.33 8.37 2.81
C VAL A 163 8.96 9.55 3.54
N SER A 164 8.16 10.58 3.77
CA SER A 164 8.53 11.77 4.50
C SER A 164 7.44 12.13 5.51
N HIS A 165 7.83 12.80 6.58
CA HIS A 165 6.90 13.24 7.60
C HIS A 165 5.96 14.32 7.04
N ASP A 166 4.66 14.13 7.20
CA ASP A 166 3.68 15.16 6.88
C ASP A 166 3.26 15.92 8.15
N PRO A 167 3.58 17.22 8.27
CA PRO A 167 3.35 17.99 9.49
C PRO A 167 1.88 18.28 9.74
N GLU A 168 1.01 18.23 8.73
CA GLU A 168 -0.43 18.45 8.92
C GLU A 168 -1.08 17.21 9.55
N THR A 169 -0.89 16.02 8.96
CA THR A 169 -1.47 14.77 9.45
C THR A 169 -0.71 14.16 10.63
N ASN A 170 0.54 14.56 10.83
CA ASN A 170 1.50 14.01 11.79
C ASN A 170 1.84 12.52 11.53
N ILE A 171 1.73 12.07 10.27
CA ILE A 171 1.99 10.68 9.84
C ILE A 171 3.07 10.69 8.75
N PRO A 172 3.95 9.67 8.68
CA PRO A 172 4.81 9.46 7.52
C PRO A 172 3.99 9.10 6.27
N LEU A 173 4.12 9.90 5.21
CA LEU A 173 3.40 9.71 3.93
C LEU A 173 4.38 9.50 2.79
N LEU A 174 3.98 8.71 1.80
CA LEU A 174 4.72 8.58 0.55
C LEU A 174 4.51 9.83 -0.30
N GLN A 175 5.57 10.57 -0.57
CA GLN A 175 5.55 11.82 -1.32
C GLN A 175 6.49 11.74 -2.53
N PRO A 176 6.23 12.52 -3.60
CA PRO A 176 7.15 12.61 -4.72
C PRO A 176 8.32 13.54 -4.40
N HIS A 177 9.55 13.09 -4.62
CA HIS A 177 10.79 13.82 -4.43
C HIS A 177 11.61 13.83 -5.72
N GLU A 178 12.48 14.83 -5.87
CA GLU A 178 13.48 14.81 -6.94
C GLU A 178 14.44 13.64 -6.72
N GLU A 179 14.83 13.00 -7.81
CA GLU A 179 15.85 11.95 -7.75
C GLU A 179 17.23 12.61 -7.61
N HIS A 180 17.94 12.31 -6.53
CA HIS A 180 19.33 12.75 -6.38
C HIS A 180 20.25 11.69 -7.01
N PRO A 181 21.08 12.06 -8.02
CA PRO A 181 21.92 11.11 -8.76
C PRO A 181 22.98 10.38 -7.92
N ASP A 182 23.28 10.89 -6.72
CA ASP A 182 24.40 10.46 -5.87
C ASP A 182 23.98 9.69 -4.60
N GLU A 183 22.73 9.22 -4.51
CA GLU A 183 22.22 8.28 -3.49
C GLU A 183 21.84 6.91 -4.09
#